data_AF-A0A1C5L2L9-F1
#
_entry.id   AF-A0A1C5L2L9-F1
#
_cell.length_a   1.000
_cell.length_b   1.000
_cell.length_c   1.000
_cell.angle_alpha   90.00
_cell.angle_beta   90.00
_cell.angle_gamma   90.00
#
_symmetry.space_group_name_H-M   'P 1'
#
loop_
_entity.id
_entity.type
_entity.pdbx_description
1 polymer ?
#
loop_
_entity_poly.entity_id
_entity_poly.type
_entity_poly.pdbx_seq_one_letter_code
_entity_poly.pdbx_strand_id
1 'polypeptide(L)'
;MILFDALIYNIDRYFGNFCFLIDNKTMKIKGLAPIFDNGSSLFSSLTIGDFLEINSMTGLNNYAKDKLNSFYGISFDVLVQNICSKDMINDLKKLNNFHLKRYDNYNLSDIRLDRIEDFINKRALELIDILNEESFK
;
A
#
# COMPACT_ATOMS: atom_id res chain seq x y z
N MET A 1 -2.18 -0.89 -9.26
CA MET A 1 -2.84 0.13 -8.42
C MET A 1 -3.39 -0.51 -7.16
N ILE A 2 -4.42 -1.37 -7.22
CA ILE A 2 -4.97 -2.06 -6.03
C ILE A 2 -3.90 -2.72 -5.16
N LEU A 3 -2.99 -3.52 -5.74
CA LEU A 3 -1.91 -4.14 -4.98
C LEU A 3 -1.01 -3.11 -4.27
N PHE A 4 -0.74 -1.99 -4.94
CA PHE A 4 0.09 -0.92 -4.39
C PHE A 4 -0.63 -0.18 -3.27
N ASP A 5 -1.91 0.15 -3.45
CA ASP A 5 -2.72 0.78 -2.41
C ASP A 5 -2.87 -0.13 -1.19
N ALA A 6 -2.99 -1.45 -1.39
CA ALA A 6 -3.01 -2.44 -0.32
C ALA A 6 -1.67 -2.61 0.41
N LEU A 7 -0.56 -2.41 -0.31
CA LEU A 7 0.78 -2.44 0.26
C LEU A 7 1.03 -1.24 1.18
N ILE A 8 0.62 -0.04 0.76
CA ILE A 8 0.87 1.20 1.50
C ILE A 8 -0.31 1.66 2.38
N TYR A 9 -1.41 0.90 2.39
CA TYR A 9 -2.68 1.28 3.00
C TYR A 9 -3.17 2.67 2.56
N ASN A 10 -3.25 2.88 1.24
CA ASN A 10 -3.85 4.10 0.72
C ASN A 10 -5.37 3.98 0.77
N ILE A 11 -5.97 4.59 1.79
CA ILE A 11 -7.43 4.58 2.00
C ILE A 11 -8.18 5.57 1.11
N ASP A 12 -7.47 6.43 0.37
CA ASP A 12 -8.03 7.54 -0.37
C ASP A 12 -7.97 7.35 -1.90
N ARG A 13 -7.94 6.08 -2.35
CA ARG A 13 -8.06 5.74 -3.77
C ARG A 13 -9.52 5.72 -4.22
N TYR A 14 -10.09 6.90 -4.49
CA TYR A 14 -11.44 7.04 -5.05
C TYR A 14 -11.43 7.25 -6.58
N PHE A 15 -12.60 7.30 -7.23
CA PHE A 15 -12.73 7.39 -8.70
C PHE A 15 -12.14 8.65 -9.34
N GLY A 16 -11.90 9.72 -8.57
CA GLY A 16 -11.18 10.91 -9.02
C GLY A 16 -9.67 10.85 -8.75
N ASN A 17 -9.21 9.86 -7.99
CA ASN A 17 -7.81 9.67 -7.60
C ASN A 17 -7.15 8.51 -8.38
N PHE A 18 -7.54 8.33 -9.64
CA PHE A 18 -6.75 7.60 -10.64
C PHE A 18 -7.24 7.99 -12.03
N CYS A 19 -6.42 7.75 -13.04
CA CYS A 19 -6.76 8.11 -14.42
C CYS A 19 -6.32 7.01 -15.39
N PHE A 20 -6.72 7.17 -16.64
CA PHE A 20 -6.26 6.35 -17.77
C PHE A 20 -5.40 7.21 -18.70
N LEU A 21 -4.38 6.60 -19.29
CA LEU A 21 -3.67 7.18 -20.42
C LEU A 21 -4.51 6.99 -21.67
N ILE A 22 -4.80 8.08 -22.37
CA ILE A 22 -5.54 8.07 -23.64
C ILE A 22 -4.56 8.40 -24.77
N ASP A 23 -4.67 7.67 -25.87
CA ASP A 23 -3.99 8.02 -27.10
C ASP A 23 -4.74 9.17 -27.79
N ASN A 24 -4.10 10.35 -27.92
CA ASN A 24 -4.76 11.54 -28.45
C ASN A 24 -5.18 11.43 -29.93
N LYS A 25 -4.59 10.52 -30.72
CA LYS A 25 -4.94 10.37 -32.14
C LYS A 25 -6.13 9.45 -32.33
N THR A 26 -6.20 8.39 -31.53
CA THR A 26 -7.20 7.32 -31.69
C THR A 26 -8.30 7.36 -30.63
N MET A 27 -8.14 8.17 -29.58
CA MET A 27 -9.01 8.27 -28.40
C MET A 27 -9.18 6.95 -27.65
N LYS A 28 -8.25 6.00 -27.83
CA LYS A 28 -8.26 4.70 -27.16
C LYS A 28 -7.51 4.74 -25.84
N ILE A 29 -7.98 3.96 -24.86
CA ILE A 29 -7.28 3.73 -23.60
C ILE A 29 -6.00 2.93 -23.88
N LYS A 30 -4.85 3.49 -23.48
CA LYS A 30 -3.54 2.82 -23.54
C LYS A 30 -3.24 2.02 -22.27
N GLY A 31 -3.86 2.38 -21.15
CA GLY A 31 -3.65 1.75 -19.85
C GLY A 31 -3.99 2.72 -18.72
N LEU A 32 -3.65 2.33 -17.50
CA LEU A 32 -3.74 3.21 -16.33
C LEU A 32 -2.68 4.32 -16.42
N ALA A 33 -3.02 5.51 -15.92
CA ALA A 33 -2.05 6.56 -15.66
C ALA A 33 -1.05 6.13 -14.58
N PRO A 34 0.17 6.69 -14.59
CA PRO A 34 1.09 6.53 -13.46
C PRO A 34 0.39 6.88 -12.15
N ILE A 35 0.70 6.16 -11.07
CA ILE A 35 0.08 6.39 -9.76
C ILE A 35 0.53 7.74 -9.21
N PHE A 36 -0.41 8.50 -8.64
CA PHE A 36 -0.18 9.77 -7.97
C PHE A 36 -1.07 9.88 -6.73
N ASP A 37 -0.88 10.97 -5.98
CA ASP A 37 -1.68 11.37 -4.82
C ASP A 37 -1.91 10.25 -3.79
N ASN A 38 -0.81 9.86 -3.15
CA ASN A 38 -0.78 8.86 -2.07
C ASN A 38 -0.63 9.52 -0.68
N GLY A 39 -0.99 10.80 -0.54
CA GLY A 39 -0.75 11.56 0.70
C GLY A 39 -1.46 10.98 1.92
N SER A 40 -2.57 10.27 1.70
CA SER A 40 -3.39 9.60 2.73
C SER A 40 -2.96 8.15 3.01
N SER A 41 -1.73 7.78 2.66
CA SER A 41 -1.15 6.45 2.87
C SER A 41 -0.05 6.43 3.93
N LEU A 42 0.52 5.26 4.21
CA LEU A 42 1.65 5.08 5.15
C LEU A 42 1.42 5.76 6.50
N PHE A 43 0.17 5.70 6.97
CA PHE A 43 -0.24 6.24 8.27
C PHE A 43 0.09 7.74 8.40
N SER A 44 -0.10 8.51 7.33
CA SER A 44 0.24 9.94 7.29
C SER A 44 -0.39 10.75 8.43
N SER A 45 -1.60 10.39 8.86
CA SER A 45 -2.34 11.01 9.96
C SER A 45 -1.83 10.67 11.37
N LEU A 46 -1.00 9.64 11.54
CA LEU A 46 -0.47 9.28 12.85
C LEU A 46 0.63 10.24 13.31
N THR A 47 0.59 10.57 14.60
CA THR A 47 1.57 11.39 15.30
C THR A 47 2.78 10.57 15.72
N ILE A 48 3.87 11.24 16.10
CA ILE A 48 5.04 10.57 16.68
C ILE A 48 4.69 9.79 17.95
N GLY A 49 3.75 10.30 18.76
CA GLY A 49 3.27 9.63 19.96
C GLY A 49 2.61 8.30 19.63
N ASP A 50 1.78 8.26 18.59
CA ASP A 50 1.15 7.01 18.12
C ASP A 50 2.22 5.99 17.72
N PHE A 51 3.27 6.38 16.98
CA PHE A 51 4.36 5.48 16.61
C PHE A 51 5.20 4.99 17.81
N LEU A 52 5.29 5.76 18.88
CA LEU A 52 5.96 5.37 20.13
C LEU A 52 5.09 4.43 20.98
N GLU A 53 3.78 4.68 21.02
CA GLU A 53 2.81 3.84 21.74
C GLU A 53 2.54 2.52 21.04
N ILE A 54 2.70 2.48 19.71
CA ILE A 54 2.69 1.26 18.90
C ILE A 54 3.99 0.49 19.17
N ASN A 55 4.07 -0.06 20.38
CA ASN A 55 5.30 -0.55 21.00
C ASN A 55 5.59 -2.03 20.68
N SER A 56 5.40 -2.42 19.41
CA SER A 56 5.97 -3.65 18.80
C SER A 56 5.62 -3.73 17.30
N MET A 57 6.36 -4.57 16.56
CA MET A 57 6.11 -5.03 15.17
C MET A 57 4.62 -5.39 14.89
N THR A 58 3.91 -5.83 15.92
CA THR A 58 2.50 -6.23 15.89
C THR A 58 1.53 -5.06 15.83
N GLY A 59 1.85 -3.91 16.43
CA GLY A 59 0.86 -2.87 16.68
C GLY A 59 0.41 -2.11 15.43
N LEU A 60 1.32 -1.80 14.49
CA LEU A 60 0.99 -1.04 13.29
C LEU A 60 0.17 -1.90 12.31
N ASN A 61 0.56 -3.17 12.14
CA ASN A 61 -0.19 -4.14 11.33
C ASN A 61 -1.58 -4.42 11.90
N ASN A 62 -1.70 -4.61 13.23
CA ASN A 62 -2.99 -4.81 13.87
C ASN A 62 -3.88 -3.56 13.74
N TYR A 63 -3.32 -2.38 13.97
CA TYR A 63 -4.01 -1.11 13.74
C TYR A 63 -4.55 -1.04 12.30
N ALA A 64 -3.71 -1.33 11.31
CA ALA A 64 -4.09 -1.27 9.90
C ALA A 64 -5.20 -2.27 9.58
N LYS A 65 -5.07 -3.52 10.03
CA LYS A 65 -6.02 -4.60 9.78
C LYS A 65 -7.40 -4.34 10.40
N ASP A 66 -7.44 -3.81 11.63
CA ASP A 66 -8.69 -3.65 12.37
C ASP A 66 -9.43 -2.37 12.02
N LYS A 67 -8.72 -1.34 11.52
CA LYS A 67 -9.29 0.01 11.42
C LYS A 67 -9.31 0.59 10.01
N LEU A 68 -8.59 0.00 9.06
CA LEU A 68 -8.45 0.57 7.73
C LEU A 68 -9.03 -0.36 6.66
N ASN A 69 -10.10 0.10 6.03
CA ASN A 69 -10.60 -0.44 4.78
C ASN A 69 -10.19 0.45 3.61
N SER A 70 -10.27 -0.10 2.40
CA SER A 70 -10.19 0.74 1.20
C SER A 70 -11.33 1.74 1.15
N PHE A 71 -11.19 2.77 0.30
CA PHE A 71 -12.26 3.72 -0.01
C PHE A 71 -13.60 3.03 -0.36
N TYR A 72 -13.54 1.83 -0.93
CA TYR A 72 -14.71 1.08 -1.38
C TYR A 72 -15.46 0.34 -0.25
N GLY A 73 -15.03 0.49 1.00
CA GLY A 73 -15.60 -0.22 2.15
C GLY A 73 -15.24 -1.71 2.20
N ILE A 74 -14.37 -2.17 1.30
CA ILE A 74 -13.86 -3.54 1.24
C ILE A 74 -12.44 -3.57 1.82
N SER A 75 -12.09 -4.63 2.53
CA SER A 75 -10.72 -4.79 3.04
C SER A 75 -9.73 -4.93 1.89
N PHE A 76 -8.51 -4.44 2.10
CA PHE A 76 -7.45 -4.54 1.09
C PHE A 76 -7.12 -5.99 0.73
N ASP A 77 -7.16 -6.90 1.70
CA ASP A 77 -6.88 -8.32 1.51
C ASP A 77 -7.87 -8.95 0.50
N VAL A 78 -9.18 -8.68 0.69
CA VAL A 78 -10.23 -9.16 -0.21
C VAL A 78 -10.05 -8.56 -1.61
N LEU A 79 -9.73 -7.27 -1.71
CA LEU A 79 -9.48 -6.64 -3.02
C LEU A 79 -8.29 -7.28 -3.74
N VAL A 80 -7.19 -7.53 -3.02
CA VAL A 80 -6.00 -8.15 -3.61
C VAL A 80 -6.31 -9.58 -4.07
N GLN A 81 -6.95 -10.38 -3.22
CA GLN A 81 -7.29 -11.77 -3.53
C GLN A 81 -8.17 -11.90 -4.79
N ASN A 82 -9.09 -10.95 -5.00
CA ASN A 82 -10.07 -11.02 -6.08
C ASN A 82 -9.67 -10.30 -7.38
N ILE A 83 -8.78 -9.30 -7.30
CA ILE A 83 -8.44 -8.43 -8.45
C ILE A 83 -7.01 -8.68 -8.96
N CYS A 84 -6.07 -8.97 -8.06
CA CYS A 84 -4.66 -9.03 -8.42
C CYS A 84 -4.28 -10.44 -8.92
N SER A 85 -3.32 -10.51 -9.84
CA SER A 85 -2.85 -11.79 -10.39
C SER A 85 -1.64 -12.32 -9.62
N LYS A 86 -1.46 -13.66 -9.64
CA LYS A 86 -0.32 -14.33 -8.98
C LYS A 86 1.03 -13.85 -9.51
N ASP A 87 1.13 -13.43 -10.77
CA ASP A 87 2.40 -12.93 -11.34
C ASP A 87 2.91 -11.66 -10.63
N MET A 88 2.02 -10.89 -10.01
CA MET A 88 2.39 -9.68 -9.24
C MET A 88 3.18 -10.01 -7.95
N ILE A 89 3.23 -11.28 -7.53
CA ILE A 89 4.13 -11.74 -6.46
C ILE A 89 5.59 -11.37 -6.79
N ASN A 90 5.97 -11.40 -8.07
CA ASN A 90 7.31 -11.02 -8.49
C ASN A 90 7.61 -9.53 -8.25
N ASP A 91 6.60 -8.66 -8.24
CA ASP A 91 6.77 -7.26 -7.87
C ASP A 91 6.94 -7.09 -6.36
N LEU A 92 6.17 -7.83 -5.55
CA LEU A 92 6.31 -7.82 -4.09
C LEU A 92 7.68 -8.35 -3.63
N LYS A 93 8.20 -9.39 -4.28
CA LYS A 93 9.53 -9.94 -3.97
C LYS A 93 10.67 -8.93 -4.17
N LYS A 94 10.49 -7.90 -5.00
CA LYS A 94 11.47 -6.81 -5.18
C LYS A 94 11.59 -5.92 -3.94
N LEU A 95 10.61 -5.96 -3.03
CA LEU A 95 10.60 -5.21 -1.78
C LEU A 95 11.32 -5.93 -0.64
N ASN A 96 12.01 -7.05 -0.91
CA ASN A 96 12.80 -7.73 0.11
C ASN A 96 13.86 -6.76 0.69
N ASN A 97 13.83 -6.59 2.02
CA ASN A 97 14.68 -5.63 2.73
C ASN A 97 14.49 -4.19 2.22
N PHE A 98 13.22 -3.77 2.12
CA PHE A 98 12.83 -2.43 1.71
C PHE A 98 13.29 -1.37 2.73
N HIS A 99 13.84 -0.27 2.20
CA HIS A 99 14.16 0.94 2.95
C HIS A 99 13.72 2.19 2.18
N LEU A 100 13.22 3.18 2.89
CA LEU A 100 12.92 4.50 2.33
C LEU A 100 14.21 5.26 2.09
N LYS A 101 14.25 5.98 0.98
CA LYS A 101 15.35 6.88 0.69
C LYS A 101 15.31 8.07 1.66
N ARG A 102 16.40 8.27 2.38
CA ARG A 102 16.63 9.44 3.24
C ARG A 102 17.20 10.60 2.42
N TYR A 103 16.83 11.82 2.81
CA TYR A 103 17.26 13.08 2.18
C TYR A 103 17.84 14.02 3.21
N ASP A 104 18.75 14.93 2.84
CA ASP A 104 19.47 15.74 3.83
C ASP A 104 18.55 16.67 4.65
N ASN A 105 17.49 17.20 4.04
CA ASN A 105 16.69 18.29 4.62
C ASN A 105 15.23 17.94 4.92
N TYR A 106 14.74 16.79 4.45
CA TYR A 106 13.31 16.46 4.50
C TYR A 106 13.11 14.97 4.85
N ASN A 107 13.33 14.63 6.12
CA ASN A 107 13.04 13.30 6.64
C ASN A 107 11.94 13.35 7.70
N LEU A 108 11.22 12.24 7.80
CA LEU A 108 10.46 11.92 9.00
C LEU A 108 11.44 11.49 10.11
N SER A 109 10.98 11.49 11.36
CA SER A 109 11.75 10.95 12.48
C SER A 109 12.16 9.49 12.23
N ASP A 110 13.35 9.10 12.69
CA ASP A 110 13.88 7.74 12.52
C ASP A 110 12.89 6.66 12.93
N ILE A 111 12.31 6.77 14.13
CA ILE A 111 11.32 5.80 14.62
C ILE A 111 10.11 5.64 13.68
N ARG A 112 9.67 6.70 13.02
CA ARG A 112 8.55 6.63 12.06
C ARG A 112 8.99 5.94 10.77
N LEU A 113 10.18 6.25 10.27
CA LEU A 113 10.73 5.60 9.08
C LEU A 113 10.92 4.10 9.34
N ASP A 114 11.57 3.74 10.43
CA ASP A 114 11.84 2.35 10.80
C ASP A 114 10.52 1.55 10.90
N ARG A 115 9.50 2.12 11.55
CA ARG A 115 8.18 1.47 11.67
C ARG A 115 7.44 1.32 10.34
N ILE A 116 7.55 2.29 9.44
CA ILE A 116 6.96 2.21 8.10
C ILE A 116 7.70 1.17 7.25
N GLU A 117 9.03 1.12 7.31
CA GLU A 117 9.84 0.14 6.60
C GLU A 117 9.56 -1.28 7.08
N ASP A 118 9.54 -1.49 8.40
CA ASP A 118 9.14 -2.76 9.02
C ASP A 118 7.74 -3.20 8.56
N PHE A 119 6.79 -2.25 8.58
CA PHE A 119 5.44 -2.48 8.12
C PHE A 119 5.40 -2.92 6.64
N ILE A 120 6.06 -2.20 5.74
CA ILE A 120 6.08 -2.53 4.30
C ILE A 120 6.69 -3.90 4.05
N ASN A 121 7.82 -4.22 4.71
CA ASN A 121 8.46 -5.52 4.57
C ASN A 121 7.50 -6.65 5.00
N LYS A 122 6.84 -6.50 6.15
CA LYS A 122 5.88 -7.51 6.62
C LYS A 122 4.64 -7.58 5.73
N ARG A 123 4.09 -6.43 5.34
CA ARG A 123 2.89 -6.36 4.51
C ARG A 123 3.12 -6.97 3.13
N ALA A 124 4.31 -6.81 2.54
CA ALA A 124 4.66 -7.46 1.29
C ALA A 124 4.59 -8.99 1.40
N LEU A 125 5.04 -9.58 2.51
CA LEU A 125 4.95 -11.03 2.75
C LEU A 125 3.49 -11.48 2.92
N GLU A 126 2.69 -10.77 3.70
CA GLU A 126 1.25 -11.05 3.86
C GLU A 126 0.52 -11.04 2.52
N LEU A 127 0.81 -10.06 1.66
CA LEU A 127 0.21 -9.96 0.33
C LEU A 127 0.66 -11.09 -0.60
N ILE A 128 1.89 -11.62 -0.45
CA ILE A 128 2.33 -12.81 -1.18
C ILE A 128 1.50 -14.03 -0.75
N ASP A 129 1.27 -14.20 0.55
CA ASP A 129 0.47 -15.31 1.08
C ASP A 129 -0.97 -15.22 0.57
N ILE A 130 -1.60 -14.04 0.65
CA ILE A 130 -2.96 -13.78 0.13
C ILE A 130 -3.07 -14.09 -1.37
N LEU A 131 -2.06 -13.73 -2.16
CA LEU A 131 -2.06 -14.03 -3.60
C LEU A 131 -1.85 -15.52 -3.90
N ASN A 132 -1.25 -16.29 -2.98
CA ASN A 132 -1.09 -17.73 -3.15
C ASN A 132 -2.36 -18.50 -2.79
N GLU A 133 -3.18 -17.99 -1.86
CA GLU A 133 -4.47 -18.56 -1.49
C GLU A 133 -5.43 -18.62 -2.70
N GLU A 134 -6.33 -19.63 -2.72
CA GLU A 134 -7.36 -19.72 -3.76
C GLU A 134 -8.43 -18.65 -3.52
N SER A 135 -8.78 -17.90 -4.56
CA SER A 135 -9.88 -16.93 -4.51
C SER A 135 -11.20 -17.64 -4.20
N PHE A 136 -11.98 -17.12 -3.25
CA PHE A 136 -13.38 -17.50 -3.07
C PHE A 136 -14.16 -17.07 -4.33
N LYS A 137 -14.30 -17.97 -5.31
CA LYS A 137 -15.12 -17.76 -6.51
C LYS A 137 -16.60 -17.88 -6.19
#